data_AF-A0A5C6M7J5-F1
#
_entry.id   AF-A0A5C6M7J5-F1
#
_cell.length_a   1.000
_cell.length_b   1.000
_cell.length_c   1.000
_cell.angle_alpha   90.00
_cell.angle_beta   90.00
_cell.angle_gamma   90.00
#
_symmetry.space_group_name_H-M   'P 1'
#
loop_
_entity.id
_entity.type
_entity.pdbx_description
1 polymer ?
#
loop_
_entity_poly.entity_id
_entity_poly.type
_entity_poly.pdbx_seq_one_letter_code
_entity_poly.pdbx_strand_id
1 'polypeptide(L)' 'MLSGIDLNCDLGEQEGSEGELLDLRLLPLVTCVNAACGGHAGNLQRLQVIARQCRQQNITFGAHPSYPDR' A
#
# COMPACT_ATOMS: atom_id res chain seq x y z
N MET A 1 11.19 24.47 8.96
CA MET A 1 9.87 23.81 8.87
C MET A 1 9.87 22.99 7.60
N LEU A 2 9.44 21.73 7.64
CA LEU A 2 9.21 20.96 6.42
C LEU A 2 8.00 21.59 5.71
N SER A 3 8.21 22.17 4.53
CA SER A 3 7.13 22.63 3.65
C SER A 3 6.66 21.46 2.80
N GLY A 4 5.62 20.76 3.23
CA GLY A 4 5.04 19.62 2.51
C GLY A 4 3.91 18.98 3.31
N ILE A 5 2.92 18.42 2.60
CA ILE A 5 1.85 17.59 3.17
C ILE A 5 2.10 16.16 2.70
N ASP A 6 1.93 15.20 3.60
CA ASP A 6 1.92 13.79 3.22
C ASP A 6 0.60 13.43 2.54
N LEU A 7 0.70 12.76 1.40
CA LEU A 7 -0.44 12.15 0.73
C LEU A 7 -0.34 10.64 0.88
N ASN A 8 -1.32 10.06 1.57
CA ASN A 8 -1.39 8.62 1.83
C ASN A 8 -2.47 7.94 0.99
N CYS A 9 -2.29 6.65 0.73
CA CYS A 9 -3.30 5.79 0.12
C CYS A 9 -3.22 4.38 0.71
N ASP A 10 -4.39 3.79 0.95
CA ASP A 10 -4.51 2.40 1.37
C ASP A 10 -4.33 1.49 0.14
N LEU A 11 -3.35 0.59 0.18
CA LEU A 11 -2.98 -0.27 -0.94
C LEU A 11 -3.05 -1.76 -0.57
N GLY A 12 -3.25 -2.59 -1.60
CA GLY A 12 -3.32 -4.04 -1.46
C GLY A 12 -4.68 -4.55 -1.00
N GLU A 13 -5.73 -3.75 -1.11
CA GLU A 13 -7.09 -4.12 -0.72
C GLU A 13 -7.88 -4.82 -1.84
N GLN A 14 -7.54 -4.55 -3.10
CA GLN A 14 -8.20 -5.15 -4.26
C GLN A 14 -7.49 -6.44 -4.72
N GLU A 15 -8.26 -7.52 -4.84
CA GLU A 15 -7.77 -8.81 -5.31
C GLU A 15 -7.46 -8.82 -6.82
N GLY A 16 -6.74 -9.86 -7.27
CA GLY A 16 -6.46 -10.09 -8.69
C GLY A 16 -5.41 -9.14 -9.30
N SER A 17 -5.00 -9.43 -10.53
CA SER A 17 -3.94 -8.69 -11.24
C SER A 17 -4.30 -7.23 -11.51
N GLU A 18 -5.58 -6.93 -11.70
CA GLU A 18 -6.06 -5.56 -11.91
C GLU A 18 -5.84 -4.69 -10.66
N GLY A 19 -6.13 -5.23 -9.47
CA GLY A 19 -5.85 -4.56 -8.21
C GLY A 19 -4.35 -4.29 -8.03
N GLU A 20 -3.50 -5.24 -8.40
CA GLU A 20 -2.05 -5.06 -8.29
C GLU A 20 -1.56 -3.96 -9.22
N LEU A 21 -2.05 -3.95 -10.46
CA LEU A 21 -1.70 -2.93 -11.43
C LEU A 21 -2.17 -1.54 -10.98
N LEU A 22 -3.33 -1.45 -10.32
CA LEU A 22 -3.84 -0.22 -9.74
C LEU A 22 -2.95 0.25 -8.59
N ASP A 23 -2.61 -0.63 -7.63
CA ASP A 23 -1.69 -0.32 -6.52
C ASP A 23 -0.38 0.29 -7.05
N LEU A 24 0.22 -0.36 -8.06
CA LEU A 24 1.48 0.08 -8.67
C LEU A 24 1.38 1.44 -9.38
N ARG A 25 0.22 1.77 -9.95
CA ARG A 25 -0.02 3.07 -10.61
C ARG A 25 -0.23 4.20 -9.62
N LEU A 26 -0.70 3.91 -8.41
CA LEU A 26 -0.94 4.90 -7.36
C LEU A 26 0.35 5.28 -6.61
N LEU A 27 1.29 4.34 -6.44
CA LEU A 27 2.56 4.59 -5.76
C LEU A 27 3.30 5.89 -6.14
N PRO A 28 3.52 6.22 -7.44
CA PRO A 28 4.25 7.45 -7.79
C PRO A 28 3.49 8.74 -7.48
N LEU A 29 2.23 8.66 -7.03
CA LEU A 29 1.38 9.80 -6.72
C LEU A 29 1.32 10.12 -5.22
N VAL A 30 1.88 9.26 -4.36
CA VAL A 30 1.75 9.34 -2.89
C VAL A 30 3.12 9.46 -2.21
N THR A 31 3.14 10.01 -0.99
CA THR A 31 4.36 10.07 -0.17
C THR A 31 4.45 8.92 0.83
N CYS A 32 3.29 8.35 1.20
CA CYS A 32 3.21 7.19 2.06
C CYS A 32 2.05 6.27 1.68
N VAL A 33 2.12 5.03 2.16
CA VAL A 33 1.14 3.97 1.89
C VAL A 33 0.77 3.28 3.19
N ASN A 34 -0.49 2.92 3.37
CA ASN A 34 -0.91 1.97 4.39
C ASN A 34 -1.26 0.64 3.69
N ALA A 35 -0.47 -0.41 3.91
CA ALA A 35 -0.65 -1.68 3.19
C ALA A 35 -1.52 -2.66 3.98
N ALA A 36 -2.54 -3.21 3.33
CA ALA A 36 -3.46 -4.17 3.93
C ALA A 36 -2.75 -5.42 4.48
N CYS A 37 -3.04 -5.76 5.74
CA CYS A 37 -2.27 -6.73 6.51
C CYS A 37 -2.84 -8.15 6.56
N GLY A 38 -3.93 -8.46 5.85
CA GLY A 38 -4.47 -9.82 5.82
C GLY A 38 -5.74 -10.04 6.65
N GLY A 39 -6.20 -9.05 7.43
CA GLY A 39 -7.50 -9.11 8.12
C GLY A 39 -8.65 -9.01 7.14
N HIS A 40 -9.10 -7.79 6.85
CA HIS A 40 -10.22 -7.49 5.97
C HIS A 40 -9.82 -7.61 4.48
N ALA A 41 -8.57 -7.28 4.15
CA ALA A 41 -8.04 -7.33 2.79
C ALA A 41 -6.51 -7.58 2.74
N GLY A 42 -6.00 -7.85 1.54
CA GLY A 42 -4.59 -8.13 1.28
C GLY A 42 -4.14 -9.57 1.51
N ASN A 43 -2.95 -9.90 1.01
CA ASN A 43 -2.30 -11.19 1.21
C ASN A 43 -0.77 -10.99 1.23
N LEU A 44 -0.03 -12.02 1.65
CA LEU A 44 1.43 -11.92 1.81
C LEU A 44 2.16 -11.54 0.51
N GLN A 45 1.74 -12.10 -0.63
CA GLN A 45 2.35 -11.80 -1.92
C GLN A 45 2.17 -10.32 -2.28
N ARG A 46 0.96 -9.79 -2.10
CA ARG A 46 0.65 -8.39 -2.43
C ARG A 46 1.39 -7.42 -1.50
N LEU A 47 1.42 -7.70 -0.20
CA LEU A 47 2.18 -6.91 0.77
C LEU A 47 3.68 -6.88 0.43
N GLN A 48 4.25 -8.01 0.00
CA GLN A 48 5.66 -8.07 -0.43
C GLN A 48 5.94 -7.27 -1.71
N VAL A 49 5.00 -7.21 -2.65
CA VAL A 49 5.13 -6.40 -3.87
C VAL A 49 5.13 -4.92 -3.48
N ILE A 50 4.14 -4.48 -2.69
CA ILE A 50 4.01 -3.08 -2.26
C ILE A 50 5.24 -2.65 -1.45
N ALA A 51 5.66 -3.43 -0.45
CA ALA A 51 6.83 -3.10 0.37
C ALA A 51 8.12 -2.95 -0.46
N ARG A 52 8.33 -3.82 -1.45
CA ARG A 52 9.49 -3.73 -2.36
C ARG A 52 9.43 -2.45 -3.19
N GLN A 53 8.26 -2.11 -3.73
CA GLN A 53 8.09 -0.93 -4.56
C GLN A 53 8.22 0.37 -3.76
N CYS A 54 7.64 0.44 -2.55
CA CYS A 54 7.82 1.59 -1.67
C CYS A 54 9.31 1.83 -1.38
N ARG A 55 10.07 0.76 -1.09
CA ARG A 55 11.53 0.86 -0.88
C ARG A 55 12.29 1.32 -2.13
N GLN A 56 11.88 0.90 -3.33
CA GLN A 56 12.51 1.33 -4.58
C GLN A 56 12.24 2.80 -4.92
N GLN A 57 11.05 3.30 -4.57
CA GLN A 57 10.59 4.65 -4.91
C GLN A 57 10.77 5.67 -3.76
N ASN A 58 11.35 5.26 -2.63
CA ASN A 58 11.47 6.05 -1.39
C ASN A 58 10.12 6.55 -0.85
N ILE A 59 9.09 5.72 -0.95
CA ILE A 59 7.76 5.96 -0.37
C ILE A 59 7.72 5.37 1.04
N THR A 60 7.14 6.09 1.99
CA THR A 60 7.00 5.60 3.37
C THR A 60 5.98 4.46 3.42
N PHE A 61 6.35 3.33 4.02
CA PHE A 61 5.50 2.17 4.16
C PHE A 61 4.91 2.08 5.58
N GLY A 62 3.58 1.97 5.67
CA GLY A 62 2.82 1.78 6.90
C GLY A 62 1.99 0.50 6.86
N ALA A 63 1.70 -0.06 8.04
CA ALA A 63 0.78 -1.19 8.17
C ALA A 63 -0.66 -0.69 8.24
N HIS A 64 -1.57 -1.37 7.53
CA HIS A 64 -3.02 -1.17 7.62
C HIS A 64 -3.70 -2.43 8.22
N PRO A 65 -3.64 -2.60 9.56
CA PRO A 65 -4.30 -3.70 10.25
C PRO A 65 -5.81 -3.49 10.36
N SER A 66 -6.55 -4.59 10.49
CA SER A 66 -8.00 -4.56 10.68
C SER A 66 -8.48 -5.78 11.47
N TYR A 67 -9.79 -5.86 11.70
CA TYR A 67 -10.42 -7.09 12.19
C TYR A 67 -10.28 -8.25 11.17
N PRO A 68 -10.40 -9.51 11.63
CA PRO A 68 -10.40 -10.69 10.77
C PRO A 68 -11.84 -10.98 10.27
N ASP A 69 -12.32 -10.18 9.32
CA ASP A 69 -13.72 -10.16 8.86
C ASP A 69 -13.88 -10.39 7.35
N ARG A 70 -12.94 -11.12 6.75
CA ARG A 70 -12.96 -11.47 5.34
C ARG A 70 -13.95 -12.57 4.98
#